data_AF-A0A9Q0YG81-F1
#
_entry.id   AF-A0A9Q0YG81-F1
#
_cell.length_a   1.000
_cell.length_b   1.000
_cell.length_c   1.000
_cell.angle_alpha   90.00
_cell.angle_beta   90.00
_cell.angle_gamma   90.00
#
_symmetry.space_group_name_H-M   'P 1'
#
loop_
_entity.id
_entity.type
_entity.pdbx_description
1 polymer ?
#
loop_
_entity_poly.entity_id
_entity_poly.type
_entity_poly.pdbx_seq_one_letter_code
_entity_poly.pdbx_strand_id
1 'polypeptide(L)'
;MHRDLYPAWCQKHGYAPVSEKVYRTIFNTEFNLGFHQPKKDRCLACTKFENLTGDAKEEFRQNHEEHLLRKEESATMKDADKTASANDPNLQAITFDLQAVLQTPFTDVGLLYYKRKLSVYNFTIYEQDTRKGYCYLWPESEGKRGANEIASCLLSYLRSLPPKYPPCYIFQ
;
A
#
# COMPACT_ATOMS: atom_id res chain seq x y z
N MET A 1 -14.27 8.94 -13.53
CA MET A 1 -13.74 8.70 -14.89
C MET A 1 -14.54 7.60 -15.61
N HIS A 2 -15.79 7.86 -16.01
CA HIS A 2 -16.57 6.90 -16.84
C HIS A 2 -17.56 7.59 -17.82
N ARG A 3 -17.58 8.93 -17.88
CA ARG A 3 -18.59 9.70 -18.62
C ARG A 3 -18.49 9.52 -20.14
N ASP A 4 -17.28 9.32 -20.65
CA ASP A 4 -16.99 9.30 -22.09
C ASP A 4 -17.04 7.89 -22.70
N LEU A 5 -17.10 6.85 -21.88
CA LEU A 5 -17.10 5.46 -22.33
C LEU A 5 -18.45 5.02 -22.90
N TYR A 6 -19.56 5.52 -22.34
CA TYR A 6 -20.90 5.19 -22.81
C TYR A 6 -21.20 5.72 -24.22
N PRO A 7 -20.97 7.02 -24.53
CA PRO A 7 -21.14 7.54 -25.90
C PRO A 7 -20.26 6.82 -26.93
N ALA A 8 -19.00 6.53 -26.57
CA ALA A 8 -18.07 5.80 -27.45
C ALA A 8 -18.53 4.36 -27.72
N TRP A 9 -19.08 3.67 -26.72
CA TRP A 9 -19.64 2.32 -26.88
C TRP A 9 -20.89 2.32 -27.77
N CYS A 10 -21.79 3.31 -27.60
CA CYS A 10 -22.96 3.49 -28.44
C CYS A 10 -22.59 3.75 -29.91
N GLN A 11 -21.61 4.61 -30.16
CA GLN A 11 -21.12 4.91 -31.51
C GLN A 11 -20.54 3.67 -32.20
N LYS A 12 -19.80 2.83 -31.46
CA LYS A 12 -19.22 1.58 -31.98
C LYS A 12 -20.28 0.54 -32.38
N HIS A 13 -21.44 0.54 -31.73
CA HIS A 13 -22.52 -0.44 -31.96
C HIS A 13 -23.71 0.14 -32.74
N GLY A 14 -23.61 1.39 -33.21
CA GLY A 14 -24.64 2.03 -34.04
C GLY A 14 -25.89 2.50 -33.27
N TYR A 15 -25.79 2.68 -31.94
CA TYR A 15 -26.89 3.17 -31.11
C TYR A 15 -26.80 4.68 -30.89
N ALA A 16 -27.96 5.36 -30.85
CA ALA A 16 -28.02 6.76 -30.41
C ALA A 16 -27.86 6.82 -28.87
N PRO A 17 -26.90 7.59 -28.34
CA PRO A 17 -26.70 7.69 -26.90
C PRO A 17 -27.89 8.41 -26.24
N VAL A 18 -28.39 7.87 -25.12
CA VAL A 18 -29.40 8.55 -24.32
C VAL A 18 -28.77 9.65 -23.47
N SER A 19 -29.61 10.55 -22.93
CA SER A 19 -29.13 11.58 -22.02
C SER A 19 -28.47 10.98 -20.77
N GLU A 20 -27.42 11.63 -20.27
CA GLU A 20 -26.70 11.16 -19.08
C GLU A 20 -27.63 10.94 -17.88
N LYS A 21 -28.68 11.74 -17.77
CA LYS A 21 -29.68 11.61 -16.70
C LYS A 21 -30.37 10.25 -16.77
N VAL A 22 -30.83 9.84 -17.95
CA VAL A 22 -31.49 8.54 -18.16
C VAL A 22 -30.51 7.39 -17.90
N TYR A 23 -29.28 7.50 -18.42
CA TYR A 23 -28.22 6.52 -18.16
C TYR A 23 -27.96 6.36 -16.65
N ARG A 24 -27.79 7.46 -15.92
CA ARG A 24 -27.55 7.44 -14.47
C ARG A 24 -28.74 6.90 -13.68
N THR A 25 -29.97 7.22 -14.08
CA THR A 25 -31.16 6.67 -13.42
C THR A 25 -31.15 5.16 -13.55
N ILE A 26 -31.10 4.62 -14.77
CA ILE A 26 -31.10 3.17 -15.01
C ILE A 26 -29.91 2.48 -14.32
N PHE A 27 -28.70 3.05 -14.45
CA PHE A 27 -27.49 2.48 -13.86
C PHE A 27 -27.57 2.40 -12.32
N ASN A 28 -28.18 3.38 -11.67
CA ASN A 28 -28.31 3.41 -10.21
C ASN A 28 -29.55 2.67 -9.69
N THR A 29 -30.65 2.60 -10.46
CA THR A 29 -31.92 2.01 -10.00
C THR A 29 -32.11 0.55 -10.43
N GLU A 30 -31.58 0.15 -11.59
CA GLU A 30 -31.82 -1.18 -12.14
C GLU A 30 -30.62 -2.11 -12.01
N PHE A 31 -29.40 -1.58 -12.01
CA PHE A 31 -28.19 -2.41 -11.94
C PHE A 31 -27.67 -2.66 -10.53
N ASN A 32 -28.24 -2.02 -9.48
CA ASN A 32 -27.86 -2.20 -8.06
C ASN A 32 -26.33 -2.27 -7.84
N LEU A 33 -25.58 -1.48 -8.61
CA LEU A 33 -24.12 -1.44 -8.54
C LEU A 33 -23.74 -0.63 -7.30
N GLY A 34 -23.68 -1.30 -6.15
CA GLY A 34 -23.08 -0.74 -4.95
C GLY A 34 -21.62 -0.37 -5.21
N PHE A 35 -21.12 0.66 -4.52
CA PHE A 35 -19.70 0.95 -4.55
C PHE A 35 -18.93 -0.27 -4.03
N HIS A 36 -18.09 -0.84 -4.89
CA HIS A 36 -17.16 -1.87 -4.46
C HIS A 36 -16.23 -1.22 -3.42
N GLN A 37 -16.43 -1.58 -2.16
CA GLN A 37 -15.54 -1.14 -1.11
C GLN A 37 -14.23 -1.91 -1.30
N PRO A 38 -13.10 -1.24 -1.60
CA PRO A 38 -11.83 -1.92 -1.80
C PRO A 38 -11.55 -2.77 -0.57
N LYS A 39 -11.26 -4.06 -0.79
CA LYS A 39 -10.87 -4.94 0.31
C LYS A 39 -9.62 -4.33 0.95
N LYS A 40 -9.73 -3.90 2.20
CA LYS A 40 -8.57 -3.53 3.00
C LYS A 40 -7.77 -4.79 3.32
N ASP A 41 -6.45 -4.69 3.32
CA ASP A 41 -5.59 -5.76 3.79
C ASP A 41 -5.97 -6.11 5.23
N ARG A 42 -6.32 -7.39 5.43
CA ARG A 42 -6.69 -7.90 6.75
C ARG A 42 -5.43 -8.42 7.44
N CYS A 43 -5.28 -8.06 8.71
CA CYS A 43 -4.22 -8.63 9.54
C CYS A 43 -4.42 -10.16 9.66
N LEU A 44 -3.35 -10.92 9.45
CA LEU A 44 -3.38 -12.39 9.58
C LEU A 44 -3.80 -12.82 10.99
N ALA A 45 -3.32 -12.13 12.03
CA ALA A 45 -3.66 -12.43 13.42
C ALA A 45 -5.15 -12.20 13.70
N CYS A 46 -5.71 -11.06 13.28
CA CYS A 46 -7.14 -10.77 13.42
C CYS A 46 -8.00 -11.75 12.62
N THR A 47 -7.60 -12.05 11.38
CA THR A 47 -8.31 -13.00 10.52
C THR A 47 -8.29 -14.41 11.13
N LYS A 48 -7.16 -14.82 11.71
CA LYS A 48 -7.05 -16.09 12.43
C LYS A 48 -8.03 -16.12 13.60
N PHE A 49 -8.08 -15.06 14.41
CA PHE A 49 -9.00 -14.96 15.55
C PHE A 49 -10.48 -14.96 15.13
N GLU A 50 -10.84 -14.24 14.07
CA GLU A 50 -12.20 -14.22 13.50
C GLU A 50 -12.67 -15.62 13.08
N ASN A 51 -11.76 -16.43 12.54
CA ASN A 51 -12.06 -17.78 12.06
C ASN A 51 -12.04 -18.86 13.17
N LEU A 52 -11.63 -18.54 14.40
CA LEU A 52 -11.67 -19.46 15.54
C LEU A 52 -13.08 -19.48 16.17
N THR A 53 -13.49 -20.66 16.67
CA THR A 53 -14.79 -20.87 17.35
C THR A 53 -14.63 -21.72 18.61
N GLY A 54 -15.50 -21.53 19.60
CA GLY A 54 -15.49 -22.31 20.84
C GLY A 54 -14.30 -22.01 21.75
N ASP A 55 -13.82 -23.01 22.48
CA ASP A 55 -12.79 -22.88 23.51
C ASP A 55 -11.47 -22.31 22.98
N ALA A 56 -11.11 -22.63 21.73
CA ALA A 56 -9.91 -22.10 21.08
C ALA A 56 -9.98 -20.58 20.86
N LYS A 57 -11.18 -19.99 20.75
CA LYS A 57 -11.33 -18.53 20.64
C LYS A 57 -11.12 -17.85 21.99
N GLU A 58 -11.54 -18.49 23.08
CA GLU A 58 -11.32 -17.98 24.43
C GLU A 58 -9.84 -17.97 24.79
N GLU A 59 -9.13 -19.04 24.47
CA GLU A 59 -7.69 -19.17 24.68
C GLU A 59 -6.90 -18.10 23.90
N PHE A 60 -7.30 -17.81 22.67
CA PHE A 60 -6.65 -16.80 21.84
C PHE A 60 -7.11 -15.36 22.10
N ARG A 61 -8.12 -15.14 22.97
CA ARG A 61 -8.67 -13.81 23.24
C ARG A 61 -7.63 -12.87 23.83
N GLN A 62 -6.89 -13.31 24.85
CA GLN A 62 -5.83 -12.51 25.46
C GLN A 62 -4.74 -12.13 24.45
N ASN A 63 -4.28 -13.09 23.63
CA ASN A 63 -3.32 -12.82 22.56
C ASN A 63 -3.85 -11.81 21.54
N HIS A 64 -5.16 -11.84 21.25
CA HIS A 64 -5.77 -10.88 20.34
C HIS A 64 -5.87 -9.49 20.95
N GLU A 65 -6.24 -9.38 22.22
CA GLU A 65 -6.28 -8.12 22.96
C GLU A 65 -4.89 -7.48 23.06
N GLU A 66 -3.85 -8.26 23.37
CA GLU A 66 -2.46 -7.77 23.34
C GLU A 66 -2.05 -7.29 21.94
N HIS A 67 -2.45 -8.00 20.89
CA HIS A 67 -2.18 -7.57 19.51
C HIS A 67 -2.84 -6.22 19.19
N LEU A 68 -4.08 -6.01 19.63
CA LEU A 68 -4.80 -4.75 19.45
C LEU A 68 -4.16 -3.62 20.25
N LEU A 69 -3.75 -3.90 21.49
CA LEU A 69 -3.05 -2.92 22.34
C LEU A 69 -1.74 -2.47 21.68
N ARG A 70 -0.88 -3.42 21.25
CA ARG A 70 0.39 -3.10 20.57
C ARG A 70 0.18 -2.29 19.29
N LYS A 71 -0.92 -2.56 18.57
CA LYS A 71 -1.29 -1.80 17.38
C LYS A 71 -1.64 -0.35 17.74
N GLU A 72 -2.40 -0.14 18.81
CA GLU A 72 -2.73 1.21 19.30
C GLU A 72 -1.50 1.93 19.82
N GLU A 73 -0.64 1.28 20.59
CA GLU A 73 0.65 1.81 21.05
C GLU A 73 1.55 2.23 19.88
N SER A 74 1.67 1.40 18.85
CA SER A 74 2.46 1.74 17.66
C SER A 74 1.88 2.94 16.90
N ALA A 75 0.55 3.07 16.87
CA ALA A 75 -0.11 4.20 16.23
C ALA A 75 0.09 5.51 17.03
N THR A 76 -0.04 5.46 18.35
CA THR A 76 0.17 6.62 19.21
C THR A 76 1.62 7.07 19.21
N MET A 77 2.58 6.14 19.22
CA MET A 77 4.01 6.45 19.04
C MET A 77 4.28 7.13 17.71
N LYS A 78 3.73 6.61 16.61
CA LYS A 78 3.88 7.20 15.29
C LYS A 78 3.32 8.63 15.21
N ASP A 79 2.15 8.85 15.81
CA ASP A 79 1.54 10.18 15.85
C ASP A 79 2.36 11.15 16.72
N ALA A 80 2.89 10.67 17.85
CA ALA A 80 3.80 11.45 18.69
C ALA A 80 5.07 11.83 17.93
N ASP A 81 5.73 10.89 17.25
CA ASP A 81 6.94 11.13 16.45
C ASP A 81 6.67 12.13 15.32
N LYS A 82 5.52 12.01 14.66
CA LYS A 82 5.10 12.96 13.62
C LYS A 82 4.89 14.37 14.17
N THR A 83 4.36 14.50 15.39
CA THR A 83 4.23 15.82 16.02
C THR A 83 5.57 16.36 16.50
N ALA A 84 6.47 15.49 16.97
CA ALA A 84 7.81 15.87 17.41
C ALA A 84 8.66 16.37 16.23
N SER A 85 8.64 15.65 15.11
CA SER A 85 9.36 16.01 13.89
C SER A 85 8.85 17.29 13.24
N ALA A 86 7.55 17.59 13.40
CA ALA A 86 6.98 18.87 12.96
C ALA A 86 7.47 20.07 13.79
N ASN A 87 7.84 19.85 15.05
CA ASN A 87 8.24 20.90 15.99
C ASN A 87 9.76 21.08 16.08
N ASP A 88 10.56 20.04 15.83
CA ASP A 88 12.03 20.09 15.88
C ASP A 88 12.66 19.89 14.49
N PRO A 89 13.34 20.91 13.92
CA PRO A 89 14.00 20.80 12.62
C PRO A 89 15.20 19.82 12.59
N ASN A 90 15.65 19.32 13.75
CA ASN A 90 16.72 18.31 13.84
C ASN A 90 16.19 16.87 13.94
N LEU A 91 14.88 16.66 14.04
CA LEU A 91 14.27 15.34 14.13
C LEU A 91 13.45 15.06 12.87
N GLN A 92 13.76 13.96 12.20
CA GLN A 92 13.09 13.57 10.96
C GLN A 92 12.34 12.26 11.18
N ALA A 93 11.02 12.29 11.07
CA ALA A 93 10.21 11.07 11.11
C ALA A 93 10.10 10.49 9.70
N ILE A 94 10.58 9.25 9.53
CA ILE A 94 10.48 8.50 8.27
C ILE A 94 9.68 7.22 8.45
N THR A 95 8.96 6.83 7.41
CA THR A 95 8.33 5.51 7.32
C THR A 95 8.80 4.86 6.04
N PHE A 96 9.20 3.60 6.09
CA PHE A 96 9.60 2.86 4.91
C PHE A 96 8.83 1.55 4.81
N ASP A 97 8.58 1.12 3.58
CA ASP A 97 7.93 -0.15 3.30
C ASP A 97 8.42 -0.72 1.97
N LEU A 98 8.33 -2.03 1.84
CA LEU A 98 8.66 -2.74 0.62
C LEU A 98 7.38 -3.14 -0.10
N GLN A 99 7.20 -2.61 -1.31
CA GLN A 99 6.03 -2.92 -2.12
C GLN A 99 6.01 -4.40 -2.53
N ALA A 100 4.81 -4.91 -2.83
CA ALA A 100 4.63 -6.19 -3.50
C ALA A 100 5.52 -6.31 -4.76
N VAL A 101 6.07 -7.50 -4.97
CA VAL A 101 7.02 -7.78 -6.06
C VAL A 101 6.40 -7.46 -7.41
N LEU A 102 7.06 -6.58 -8.17
CA LEU A 102 6.61 -6.15 -9.49
C LEU A 102 7.11 -7.15 -10.53
N GLN A 103 6.18 -7.85 -11.18
CA GLN A 103 6.53 -8.74 -12.28
C GLN A 103 6.63 -7.94 -13.58
N THR A 104 7.79 -7.98 -14.22
CA THR A 104 8.07 -7.24 -15.46
C THR A 104 8.51 -8.19 -16.59
N PRO A 105 8.11 -7.95 -17.85
CA PRO A 105 7.18 -6.90 -18.31
C PRO A 105 5.72 -7.21 -17.98
N PHE A 106 4.91 -6.17 -17.78
CA PHE A 106 3.46 -6.29 -17.65
C PHE A 106 2.82 -6.32 -19.04
N THR A 107 2.05 -7.37 -19.34
CA THR A 107 1.26 -7.45 -20.58
C THR A 107 0.04 -8.34 -20.39
N ASP A 108 -1.01 -8.07 -21.14
CA ASP A 108 -2.27 -8.85 -21.14
C ASP A 108 -2.20 -10.08 -22.05
N VAL A 109 -1.05 -10.33 -22.70
CA VAL A 109 -0.85 -11.46 -23.61
C VAL A 109 -0.56 -12.74 -22.84
N GLY A 110 -1.43 -13.75 -22.99
CA GLY A 110 -1.34 -15.04 -22.29
C GLY A 110 -0.03 -15.82 -22.51
N LEU A 111 0.69 -15.60 -23.61
CA LEU A 111 2.01 -16.21 -23.85
C LEU A 111 3.02 -15.88 -22.74
N LEU A 112 2.88 -14.72 -22.10
CA LEU A 112 3.79 -14.31 -21.02
C LEU A 112 3.57 -15.10 -19.72
N TYR A 113 2.45 -15.81 -19.59
CA TYR A 113 2.19 -16.73 -18.48
C TYR A 113 3.22 -17.88 -18.44
N TYR A 114 3.63 -18.35 -19.62
CA TYR A 114 4.59 -19.45 -19.74
C TYR A 114 6.05 -18.97 -19.77
N LYS A 115 6.29 -17.66 -19.73
CA LYS A 115 7.64 -17.09 -19.72
C LYS A 115 8.04 -16.68 -18.31
N ARG A 116 9.33 -16.77 -18.02
CA ARG A 116 9.90 -16.26 -16.77
C ARG A 116 9.78 -14.74 -16.76
N LYS A 117 9.05 -14.21 -15.77
CA LYS A 117 8.96 -12.78 -15.52
C LYS A 117 10.11 -12.34 -14.62
N LEU A 118 10.64 -11.15 -14.89
CA LEU A 118 11.67 -10.54 -14.06
C LEU A 118 11.02 -9.94 -12.82
N SER A 119 11.49 -10.34 -11.64
CA SER A 119 11.08 -9.74 -10.37
C SER A 119 11.80 -8.42 -10.18
N VAL A 120 11.04 -7.34 -10.00
CA VAL A 120 11.56 -6.02 -9.66
C VAL A 120 11.06 -5.67 -8.27
N TYR A 121 11.98 -5.23 -7.41
CA TYR A 121 11.68 -4.82 -6.05
C TYR A 121 11.60 -3.30 -5.99
N ASN A 122 10.66 -2.77 -5.20
CA ASN A 122 10.51 -1.34 -4.97
C ASN A 122 10.49 -1.07 -3.47
N PHE A 123 11.55 -0.44 -2.96
CA PHE A 123 11.66 0.01 -1.58
C PHE A 123 11.31 1.49 -1.49
N THR A 124 10.34 1.81 -0.66
CA THR A 124 9.81 3.17 -0.55
C THR A 124 10.14 3.75 0.81
N ILE A 125 10.64 4.98 0.83
CA ILE A 125 10.87 5.78 2.03
C ILE A 125 10.00 7.02 1.93
N TYR A 126 9.25 7.32 2.98
CA TYR A 126 8.36 8.47 3.05
C TYR A 126 8.71 9.33 4.28
N GLU A 127 9.06 10.58 4.01
CA GLU A 127 9.28 11.61 5.02
C GLU A 127 7.93 12.17 5.51
N GLN A 128 7.64 12.08 6.80
CA GLN A 128 6.35 12.55 7.35
C GLN A 128 6.24 14.08 7.34
N ASP A 129 7.35 14.78 7.53
CA ASP A 129 7.38 16.25 7.66
C ASP A 129 7.25 16.95 6.30
N THR A 130 8.16 16.61 5.39
CA THR A 130 8.23 17.22 4.05
C THR A 130 7.23 16.61 3.07
N ARG A 131 6.65 15.45 3.43
CA ARG A 131 5.76 14.64 2.58
C ARG A 131 6.43 14.17 1.28
N LYS A 132 7.76 14.03 1.29
CA LYS A 132 8.54 13.50 0.17
C LYS A 132 8.59 11.98 0.22
N GLY A 133 8.38 11.35 -0.94
CA GLY A 133 8.54 9.91 -1.13
C GLY A 133 9.74 9.61 -2.04
N TYR A 134 10.61 8.71 -1.60
CA TYR A 134 11.73 8.19 -2.37
C TYR A 134 11.47 6.72 -2.72
N CYS A 135 11.67 6.35 -3.97
CA CYS A 135 11.49 4.99 -4.46
C CYS A 135 12.82 4.46 -4.97
N TYR A 136 13.27 3.35 -4.40
CA TYR A 136 14.47 2.62 -4.82
C TYR A 136 14.03 1.35 -5.52
N LEU A 137 14.23 1.30 -6.83
CA LEU A 137 13.89 0.14 -7.66
C LEU A 137 15.16 -0.60 -8.06
N TRP A 138 15.13 -1.92 -7.94
CA TRP A 138 16.18 -2.78 -8.49
C TRP A 138 15.60 -4.12 -8.98
N PRO A 139 16.14 -4.68 -10.08
CA PRO A 139 15.75 -6.01 -10.57
C PRO A 139 16.44 -7.13 -9.77
N GLU A 140 15.88 -8.34 -9.83
CA GLU A 140 16.46 -9.54 -9.21
C GLU A 140 17.88 -9.89 -9.71
N SER A 141 18.29 -9.33 -10.85
CA SER A 141 19.64 -9.49 -11.41
C SER A 141 20.71 -8.70 -10.66
N GLU A 142 20.34 -7.58 -10.03
CA GLU A 142 21.28 -6.69 -9.33
C GLU A 142 21.38 -7.00 -7.83
N GLY A 143 20.28 -7.45 -7.24
CA GLY A 143 20.22 -7.71 -5.81
C GLY A 143 19.03 -8.57 -5.43
N LYS A 144 19.12 -9.21 -4.27
CA LYS A 144 18.00 -9.96 -3.69
C LYS A 144 17.12 -9.02 -2.89
N ARG A 145 16.15 -9.61 -2.18
CA ARG A 145 15.26 -8.92 -1.25
C ARG A 145 15.76 -9.02 0.20
N GLY A 146 17.08 -9.05 0.39
CA GLY A 146 17.71 -9.29 1.68
C GLY A 146 17.82 -8.01 2.51
N ALA A 147 18.24 -8.19 3.77
CA ALA A 147 18.51 -7.07 4.67
C ALA A 147 19.66 -6.17 4.16
N ASN A 148 20.61 -6.71 3.40
CA ASN A 148 21.75 -5.97 2.89
C ASN A 148 21.33 -4.93 1.83
N GLU A 149 20.43 -5.30 0.93
CA GLU A 149 19.91 -4.40 -0.10
C GLU A 149 19.06 -3.29 0.52
N ILE A 150 18.22 -3.63 1.51
CA ILE A 150 17.44 -2.66 2.28
C ILE A 150 18.36 -1.70 3.04
N ALA A 151 19.36 -2.23 3.75
CA ALA A 151 20.35 -1.42 4.47
C ALA A 151 21.12 -0.49 3.54
N SER A 152 21.44 -0.95 2.32
CA SER A 152 22.11 -0.12 1.31
C SER A 152 21.21 1.02 0.82
N CYS A 153 19.91 0.76 0.61
CA CYS A 153 18.93 1.78 0.26
C CYS A 153 18.77 2.81 1.39
N LEU A 154 18.65 2.35 2.64
CA LEU A 154 18.59 3.21 3.83
C LEU A 154 19.85 4.04 3.99
N LEU A 155 21.04 3.45 3.81
CA LEU A 155 22.30 4.16 3.89
C LEU A 155 22.43 5.21 2.78
N SER A 156 21.98 4.90 1.57
CA SER A 156 21.92 5.84 0.45
C SER A 156 21.03 7.04 0.78
N TYR A 157 19.85 6.78 1.36
CA TYR A 157 18.95 7.82 1.85
C TYR A 157 19.61 8.68 2.95
N LEU A 158 20.19 8.06 3.99
CA LEU A 158 20.85 8.77 5.09
C LEU A 158 22.00 9.67 4.61
N ARG A 159 22.77 9.23 3.60
CA ARG A 159 23.84 10.04 2.99
C ARG A 159 23.33 11.21 2.16
N SER A 160 22.12 11.12 1.63
CA SER A 160 21.48 12.21 0.88
C SER A 160 20.97 13.32 1.79
N LEU A 161 20.79 13.03 3.08
CA LEU A 161 20.41 14.03 4.07
C LEU A 161 21.56 15.00 4.33
N PRO A 162 21.28 16.30 4.53
CA PRO A 162 22.30 17.25 4.95
C PRO A 162 22.95 16.81 6.28
N PRO A 163 24.22 17.20 6.54
CA PRO A 163 25.01 16.75 7.71
C PRO A 163 24.54 17.29 9.07
N LYS A 164 23.26 17.61 9.21
CA LYS A 164 22.65 18.27 10.38
C LYS A 164 21.97 17.33 11.38
N TYR A 165 21.82 16.03 11.08
CA TYR A 165 20.98 15.14 11.89
C TYR A 165 21.82 14.26 12.85
N PRO A 166 21.57 14.28 14.17
CA PRO A 166 22.12 13.33 15.14
C PRO A 166 21.31 12.00 15.11
N PRO A 167 21.62 10.95 15.92
CA PRO A 167 21.40 9.55 15.57
C PRO A 167 19.92 9.20 15.33
N CYS A 168 19.68 8.55 14.20
CA CYS A 168 18.35 8.15 13.75
C CYS A 168 17.85 6.95 14.55
N TYR A 169 16.70 7.08 15.21
CA TYR A 169 16.00 5.94 15.82
C TYR A 169 15.17 5.25 14.75
N ILE A 170 15.57 4.02 14.39
CA ILE A 170 14.81 3.16 13.47
C ILE A 170 14.00 2.20 14.34
N PHE A 171 12.69 2.39 14.41
CA PHE A 171 11.78 1.42 15.02
C PHE A 171 11.25 0.47 13.95
N GLN A 172 11.24 -0.83 14.27
CA GLN A 172 10.74 -1.92 13.44
C GLN A 172 9.41 -2.42 13.99
#